data_AF-A0A445KWA8-F1
#
_entry.id   AF-A0A445KWA8-F1
#
_cell.length_a   1.000
_cell.length_b   1.000
_cell.length_c   1.000
_cell.angle_alpha   90.00
_cell.angle_beta   90.00
_cell.angle_gamma   90.00
#
_symmetry.space_group_name_H-M   'P 1'
#
loop_
_entity.id
_entity.type
_entity.pdbx_description
1 polymer ?
#
loop_
_entity_poly.entity_id
_entity_poly.type
_entity_poly.pdbx_seq_one_letter_code
_entity_poly.pdbx_strand_id
1 'polypeptide(L)'
;MRSNRKAGVKSGAGICFNGNLKSNSSIPFSHQSIQFSPTQIGMGIYLSSPKTEKFSEDGENDCLRYGLSSMQGWRATMEDAHAAYTDLDESTSFFGVYDGHGGKVVAKFCAKFLHQQVLKSETYLTGDIGTSLQKAFLRMDEMMRGQKGWRELSILGDKINKFTGMIEGLIWSPRSSDGNCQVDDWGLEEGPHSDFAGPTSGSTACVAVIRNNQLVVANAGDSRCVISRKGQAYNLSRDHKPDLEIEKDRILKAGGFIHAGRVNGSLNLARAIGDMEFKQNKFLPAEKQIVTANPDINTVELCDEDEFVVLACDGIWYSSYASTSPFDSECDDVFG
;
A
#
# COMPACT_ATOMS: atom_id res chain seq x y z
N MET A 1 15.72 13.16 32.27
CA MET A 1 15.93 13.10 30.81
C MET A 1 15.26 11.85 30.26
N ARG A 2 13.98 11.94 29.89
CA ARG A 2 13.28 10.96 29.07
C ARG A 2 12.65 11.75 27.93
N SER A 3 13.10 11.45 26.72
CA SER A 3 12.62 12.02 25.47
C SER A 3 11.20 11.50 25.22
N ASN A 4 10.19 12.36 25.43
CA ASN A 4 8.81 12.07 25.06
C ASN A 4 8.68 12.26 23.54
N ARG A 5 8.57 11.14 22.82
CA ARG A 5 8.35 11.13 21.36
C ARG A 5 6.93 11.59 21.07
N LYS A 6 6.80 12.54 20.14
CA LYS A 6 5.52 13.02 19.59
C LYS A 6 4.77 11.84 18.94
N ALA A 7 3.61 11.47 19.47
CA ALA A 7 2.63 10.62 18.80
C ALA A 7 1.75 11.53 17.92
N GLY A 8 2.13 11.68 16.65
CA GLY A 8 1.34 12.38 15.65
C GLY A 8 1.51 11.65 14.32
N VAL A 9 0.39 11.38 13.63
CA VAL A 9 0.37 10.69 12.34
C VAL A 9 1.26 11.44 11.35
N LYS A 10 2.32 10.78 10.87
CA LYS A 10 3.34 11.40 9.99
C LYS A 10 2.78 11.69 8.61
N SER A 11 2.10 10.71 8.04
CA SER A 11 1.24 10.67 6.85
C SER A 11 0.53 9.32 6.95
N GLY A 12 -0.70 9.20 6.46
CA GLY A 12 -1.26 7.85 6.37
C GLY A 12 -2.59 7.72 5.68
N ALA A 13 -2.76 6.61 4.97
CA ALA A 13 -4.02 6.09 4.47
C ALA A 13 -4.46 4.84 5.23
N GLY A 14 -5.76 4.73 5.46
CA GLY A 14 -6.40 3.53 6.00
C GLY A 14 -7.72 3.27 5.30
N ILE A 15 -8.03 2.00 5.08
CA ILE A 15 -9.31 1.49 4.58
C ILE A 15 -9.82 0.49 5.60
N CYS A 16 -11.06 0.68 6.05
CA CYS A 16 -11.78 -0.28 6.87
C CYS A 16 -13.00 -0.77 6.10
N PHE A 17 -13.26 -2.08 6.10
CA PHE A 17 -14.47 -2.64 5.51
C PHE A 17 -15.00 -3.83 6.28
N ASN A 18 -16.30 -4.07 6.18
CA ASN A 18 -16.99 -5.18 6.82
C ASN A 18 -17.37 -6.23 5.77
N GLY A 19 -16.80 -7.44 5.86
CA GLY A 19 -17.14 -8.58 4.99
C GLY A 19 -18.06 -9.55 5.72
N ASN A 20 -19.32 -9.67 5.27
CA ASN A 20 -20.43 -10.43 5.85
C ASN A 20 -21.07 -9.89 7.14
N LEU A 21 -22.18 -9.17 7.01
CA LEU A 21 -23.51 -9.58 7.52
C LEU A 21 -24.52 -8.44 7.37
N LYS A 22 -25.73 -8.80 6.91
CA LYS A 22 -26.93 -7.97 7.10
C LYS A 22 -27.12 -7.71 8.60
N SER A 23 -26.92 -6.49 9.07
CA SER A 23 -27.83 -5.82 10.01
C SER A 23 -27.46 -4.36 10.23
N ASN A 24 -28.50 -3.56 10.46
CA ASN A 24 -28.44 -2.14 10.78
C ASN A 24 -27.70 -1.91 12.11
N SER A 25 -26.63 -1.14 12.08
CA SER A 25 -26.31 -0.23 13.18
C SER A 25 -25.44 0.93 12.69
N SER A 26 -25.87 2.14 13.02
CA SER A 26 -25.14 3.39 12.82
C SER A 26 -24.22 3.60 14.02
N ILE A 27 -22.91 3.74 13.76
CA ILE A 27 -21.91 4.09 14.79
C ILE A 27 -21.57 5.58 14.63
N PRO A 28 -21.73 6.43 15.66
CA PRO A 28 -21.35 7.82 15.58
C PRO A 28 -19.86 8.00 15.93
N PHE A 29 -19.11 8.66 15.06
CA PHE A 29 -17.78 9.18 15.41
C PHE A 29 -17.93 10.47 16.23
N SER A 30 -17.36 10.51 17.44
CA SER A 30 -17.27 11.73 18.25
C SER A 30 -15.93 12.42 18.07
N HIS A 31 -15.98 13.72 17.81
CA HIS A 31 -14.82 14.60 17.70
C HIS A 31 -14.36 15.06 19.09
N GLN A 32 -13.05 14.98 19.37
CA GLN A 32 -12.40 15.87 20.33
C GLN A 32 -11.17 16.52 19.72
N SER A 33 -11.12 17.84 19.82
CA SER A 33 -10.05 18.72 19.34
C SER A 33 -9.08 19.02 20.49
N ILE A 34 -7.77 18.99 20.22
CA ILE A 34 -6.73 19.46 21.14
C ILE A 34 -5.87 20.49 20.40
N GLN A 35 -5.79 21.71 20.92
CA GLN A 35 -4.97 22.81 20.41
C GLN A 35 -3.64 22.88 21.15
N PHE A 36 -2.51 23.07 20.44
CA PHE A 36 -1.27 23.62 21.00
C PHE A 36 -0.46 24.44 19.97
N SER A 37 0.27 25.43 20.49
CA SER A 37 0.96 26.55 19.82
C SER A 37 2.38 26.20 19.27
N PRO A 38 2.90 26.95 18.27
CA PRO A 38 4.12 26.58 17.56
C PRO A 38 5.39 27.28 18.09
N THR A 39 6.50 26.54 18.11
CA THR A 39 7.85 27.14 17.99
C THR A 39 8.69 26.35 16.99
N GLN A 40 9.18 27.08 15.98
CA GLN A 40 10.06 26.70 14.86
C GLN A 40 11.32 25.94 15.31
N ILE A 41 11.80 24.96 14.51
CA ILE A 41 13.20 24.81 14.01
C ILE A 41 13.25 23.85 12.79
N GLY A 42 13.87 24.28 11.67
CA GLY A 42 14.63 23.42 10.72
C GLY A 42 13.92 22.96 9.44
N MET A 43 14.34 23.48 8.27
CA MET A 43 13.88 22.98 6.96
C MET A 43 14.37 21.53 6.76
N GLY A 44 13.45 20.57 6.85
CA GLY A 44 13.69 19.14 6.66
C GLY A 44 12.46 18.45 6.08
N ILE A 45 12.49 17.11 6.02
CA ILE A 45 11.41 16.22 5.52
C ILE A 45 10.02 16.53 6.15
N TYR A 46 10.00 17.24 7.27
CA TYR A 46 8.80 17.59 8.01
C TYR A 46 8.41 19.06 7.84
N LEU A 47 7.10 19.30 7.76
CA LEU A 47 6.50 20.62 7.81
C LEU A 47 6.58 21.22 9.22
N SER A 48 6.49 22.56 9.29
CA SER A 48 6.41 23.29 10.57
C SER A 48 5.10 23.01 11.32
N SER A 49 4.04 22.68 10.60
CA SER A 49 2.73 22.27 11.11
C SER A 49 2.17 21.14 10.23
N PRO A 50 1.41 20.19 10.79
CA PRO A 50 0.85 19.11 10.00
C PRO A 50 -0.28 19.63 9.11
N LYS A 51 -0.38 19.09 7.89
CA LYS A 51 -1.60 19.19 7.08
C LYS A 51 -2.60 18.17 7.61
N THR A 52 -3.65 18.66 8.26
CA THR A 52 -4.68 17.83 8.90
C THR A 52 -5.93 17.64 8.06
N GLU A 53 -5.94 18.16 6.83
CA GLU A 53 -7.00 17.92 5.86
C GLU A 53 -7.08 16.42 5.59
N LYS A 54 -8.30 15.88 5.69
CA LYS A 54 -8.57 14.47 5.42
C LYS A 54 -9.30 14.37 4.10
N PHE A 55 -8.82 13.47 3.25
CA PHE A 55 -9.61 12.97 2.15
C PHE A 55 -10.26 11.66 2.59
N SER A 56 -11.58 11.60 2.55
CA SER A 56 -12.33 10.40 2.95
C SER A 56 -13.29 10.01 1.84
N GLU A 57 -13.47 8.71 1.68
CA GLU A 57 -14.37 8.09 0.71
C GLU A 57 -15.03 6.89 1.39
N ASP A 58 -16.25 6.58 1.00
CA ASP A 58 -17.00 5.44 1.48
C ASP A 58 -17.83 4.86 0.34
N GLY A 59 -18.23 3.59 0.50
CA GLY A 59 -19.07 2.92 -0.47
C GLY A 59 -19.53 1.56 0.01
N GLU A 60 -20.46 0.98 -0.73
CA GLU A 60 -21.08 -0.30 -0.39
C GLU A 60 -21.52 -1.05 -1.64
N ASN A 61 -21.66 -2.37 -1.51
CA ASN A 61 -22.43 -3.21 -2.42
C ASN A 61 -23.29 -4.18 -1.60
N ASP A 62 -23.87 -5.19 -2.24
CA ASP A 62 -24.76 -6.14 -1.58
C ASP A 62 -24.07 -7.00 -0.50
N CYS A 63 -22.74 -7.10 -0.54
CA CYS A 63 -21.94 -8.00 0.30
C CYS A 63 -21.16 -7.27 1.40
N LEU A 64 -20.74 -6.02 1.17
CA LEU A 64 -19.85 -5.30 2.07
C LEU A 64 -20.03 -3.78 2.04
N ARG A 65 -19.47 -3.13 3.05
CA ARG A 65 -19.31 -1.67 3.14
C ARG A 65 -17.86 -1.33 3.43
N TYR A 66 -17.37 -0.22 2.91
CA TYR A 66 -16.06 0.30 3.23
C TYR A 66 -16.11 1.79 3.55
N GLY A 67 -15.15 2.22 4.37
CA GLY A 67 -14.79 3.61 4.56
C GLY A 67 -13.27 3.74 4.55
N LEU A 68 -12.77 4.81 3.94
CA LEU A 68 -11.35 5.11 3.91
C LEU A 68 -11.09 6.57 4.25
N SER A 69 -9.90 6.82 4.78
CA SER A 69 -9.41 8.16 5.03
C SER A 69 -7.91 8.24 4.81
N SER A 70 -7.45 9.37 4.29
CA SER A 70 -6.03 9.65 4.10
C SER A 70 -5.69 11.07 4.54
N MET A 71 -4.51 11.25 5.13
CA MET A 71 -4.05 12.53 5.67
C MET A 71 -2.53 12.67 5.49
N GLN A 72 -2.09 13.81 4.94
CA GLN A 72 -0.65 14.06 4.71
C GLN A 72 0.13 14.21 6.02
N GLY A 73 -0.46 14.82 7.05
CA GLY A 73 0.20 14.98 8.34
C GLY A 73 1.44 15.87 8.26
N TRP A 74 2.52 15.43 8.91
CA TRP A 74 3.76 16.18 9.06
C TRP A 74 4.71 16.08 7.86
N ARG A 75 4.51 15.15 6.91
CA ARG A 75 5.38 15.02 5.73
C ARG A 75 5.25 16.23 4.82
N ALA A 76 6.35 16.58 4.14
CA ALA A 76 6.34 17.62 3.10
C ALA A 76 5.43 17.25 1.91
N THR A 77 5.34 15.97 1.57
CA THR A 77 4.55 15.42 0.46
C THR A 77 3.64 14.29 0.94
N MET A 78 2.45 14.20 0.35
CA MET A 78 1.58 13.02 0.46
C MET A 78 2.00 11.99 -0.59
N GLU A 79 2.59 10.87 -0.14
CA GLU A 79 3.12 9.82 -1.01
C GLU A 79 2.23 8.59 -1.13
N ASP A 80 1.29 8.42 -0.19
CA ASP A 80 0.36 7.30 -0.21
C ASP A 80 -0.68 7.44 -1.34
N ALA A 81 -1.15 6.29 -1.79
CA ALA A 81 -2.31 6.12 -2.65
C ALA A 81 -3.15 4.93 -2.16
N HIS A 82 -4.36 4.81 -2.69
CA HIS A 82 -5.24 3.69 -2.39
C HIS A 82 -6.07 3.29 -3.61
N ALA A 83 -6.65 2.10 -3.54
CA ALA A 83 -7.66 1.61 -4.49
C ALA A 83 -8.78 0.94 -3.69
N ALA A 84 -10.03 1.26 -4.01
CA ALA A 84 -11.22 0.65 -3.40
C ALA A 84 -12.25 0.39 -4.49
N TYR A 85 -12.48 -0.89 -4.77
CA TYR A 85 -13.43 -1.37 -5.76
C TYR A 85 -14.34 -2.38 -5.08
N THR A 86 -15.57 -1.98 -4.77
CA THR A 86 -16.60 -2.90 -4.25
C THR A 86 -16.93 -3.98 -5.28
N ASP A 87 -16.99 -3.59 -6.55
CA ASP A 87 -17.36 -4.45 -7.67
C ASP A 87 -16.25 -4.39 -8.72
N LEU A 88 -15.17 -5.14 -8.47
CA LEU A 88 -14.09 -5.36 -9.45
C LEU A 88 -14.57 -6.25 -10.59
N ASP A 89 -15.36 -7.28 -10.25
CA ASP A 89 -16.22 -8.05 -11.15
C ASP A 89 -17.53 -8.44 -10.43
N GLU A 90 -18.33 -9.34 -11.01
CA GLU A 90 -19.62 -9.77 -10.45
C GLU A 90 -19.56 -10.36 -9.04
N SER A 91 -18.38 -10.84 -8.60
CA SER A 91 -18.21 -11.61 -7.36
C SER A 91 -17.04 -11.15 -6.48
N THR A 92 -16.31 -10.12 -6.92
CA THR A 92 -15.00 -9.78 -6.38
C THR A 92 -14.90 -8.31 -6.02
N SER A 93 -14.44 -8.05 -4.80
CA SER A 93 -14.06 -6.73 -4.31
C SER A 93 -12.55 -6.65 -4.13
N PHE A 94 -11.98 -5.47 -4.35
CA PHE A 94 -10.55 -5.22 -4.27
C PHE A 94 -10.26 -3.95 -3.48
N PHE A 95 -9.37 -4.06 -2.49
CA PHE A 95 -8.90 -2.94 -1.69
C PHE A 95 -7.38 -2.97 -1.62
N GLY A 96 -6.73 -1.81 -1.76
CA GLY A 96 -5.29 -1.69 -1.70
C GLY A 96 -4.83 -0.39 -1.07
N VAL A 97 -3.83 -0.48 -0.19
CA VAL A 97 -3.10 0.67 0.37
C VAL A 97 -1.67 0.61 -0.13
N TYR A 98 -1.19 1.74 -0.64
CA TYR A 98 0.12 1.88 -1.27
C TYR A 98 0.86 3.03 -0.60
N ASP A 99 1.89 2.72 0.18
CA ASP A 99 2.74 3.73 0.85
C ASP A 99 3.97 4.01 -0.02
N GLY A 100 3.99 5.17 -0.67
CA GLY A 100 5.06 5.57 -1.58
C GLY A 100 6.28 6.11 -0.84
N HIS A 101 7.47 5.89 -1.40
CA HIS A 101 8.71 6.47 -0.89
C HIS A 101 9.64 6.91 -2.03
N GLY A 102 10.36 8.01 -1.81
CA GLY A 102 11.18 8.64 -2.86
C GLY A 102 10.34 9.30 -3.95
N GLY A 103 9.03 9.46 -3.72
CA GLY A 103 8.07 10.02 -4.65
C GLY A 103 6.76 9.21 -4.72
N LYS A 104 5.66 9.91 -4.94
CA LYS A 104 4.29 9.34 -4.97
C LYS A 104 3.89 8.60 -6.25
N VAL A 105 4.74 8.64 -7.27
CA VAL A 105 4.38 8.19 -8.63
C VAL A 105 4.14 6.68 -8.67
N VAL A 106 4.98 5.88 -8.00
CA VAL A 106 4.85 4.41 -7.99
C VAL A 106 3.61 3.97 -7.21
N ALA A 107 3.31 4.60 -6.06
CA ALA A 107 2.07 4.33 -5.32
C ALA A 107 0.82 4.58 -6.18
N LYS A 108 0.79 5.70 -6.92
CA LYS A 108 -0.29 6.01 -7.88
C LYS A 108 -0.35 5.02 -9.05
N PHE A 109 0.80 4.56 -9.54
CA PHE A 109 0.87 3.55 -10.58
C PHE A 109 0.25 2.23 -10.10
N CYS A 110 0.56 1.82 -8.86
CA CYS A 110 -0.05 0.66 -8.22
C CYS A 110 -1.57 0.79 -8.09
N ALA A 111 -2.05 1.92 -7.55
CA ALA A 111 -3.48 2.21 -7.43
C ALA A 111 -4.21 2.16 -8.78
N LYS A 112 -3.58 2.65 -9.85
CA LYS A 112 -4.16 2.70 -11.20
C LYS A 112 -4.23 1.33 -11.89
N PHE A 113 -3.23 0.47 -11.72
CA PHE A 113 -3.07 -0.69 -12.60
C PHE A 113 -3.07 -2.06 -11.91
N LEU A 114 -2.77 -2.17 -10.61
CA LEU A 114 -2.58 -3.48 -9.97
C LEU A 114 -3.82 -4.37 -10.07
N HIS A 115 -5.00 -3.82 -9.73
CA HIS A 115 -6.28 -4.53 -9.81
C HIS A 115 -6.59 -5.03 -11.23
N GLN A 116 -6.19 -4.27 -12.26
CA GLN A 116 -6.36 -4.67 -13.66
C GLN A 116 -5.46 -5.85 -14.03
N GLN A 117 -4.23 -5.89 -13.50
CA GLN A 117 -3.32 -7.01 -13.73
C GLN A 117 -3.77 -8.28 -13.04
N VAL A 118 -4.41 -8.16 -11.87
CA VAL A 118 -5.06 -9.29 -11.20
C VAL A 118 -6.14 -9.91 -12.08
N LEU A 119 -7.01 -9.09 -12.69
CA LEU A 119 -8.07 -9.58 -13.59
C LEU A 119 -7.54 -10.23 -14.87
N LYS A 120 -6.42 -9.73 -15.41
CA LYS A 120 -5.83 -10.22 -16.66
C LYS A 120 -5.12 -11.57 -16.52
N SER A 121 -4.72 -11.96 -15.31
CA SER A 121 -4.00 -13.23 -15.12
C SER A 121 -4.88 -14.43 -15.42
N GLU A 122 -4.37 -15.40 -16.18
CA GLU A 122 -5.06 -16.67 -16.41
C GLU A 122 -5.42 -17.41 -15.11
N THR A 123 -4.60 -17.26 -14.06
CA THR A 123 -4.85 -17.88 -12.75
C THR A 123 -6.07 -17.29 -12.05
N TYR A 124 -6.40 -16.03 -12.33
CA TYR A 124 -7.63 -15.41 -11.83
C TYR A 124 -8.88 -16.08 -12.41
N LEU A 125 -8.84 -16.38 -13.71
CA LEU A 125 -9.92 -17.06 -14.43
C LEU A 125 -10.14 -18.49 -13.90
N THR A 126 -9.08 -19.17 -13.48
CA THR A 126 -9.17 -20.49 -12.85
C THR A 126 -9.53 -20.45 -11.36
N GLY A 127 -9.71 -19.25 -10.77
CA GLY A 127 -10.07 -19.05 -9.37
C GLY A 127 -8.89 -18.99 -8.39
N ASP A 128 -7.65 -19.07 -8.85
CA ASP A 128 -6.45 -18.93 -8.02
C ASP A 128 -6.03 -17.46 -7.91
N ILE A 129 -6.70 -16.77 -6.98
CA ILE A 129 -6.50 -15.36 -6.69
C ILE A 129 -5.12 -15.10 -6.09
N GLY A 130 -4.60 -16.01 -5.26
CA GLY A 130 -3.31 -15.87 -4.61
C GLY A 130 -2.16 -15.81 -5.62
N THR A 131 -2.12 -16.77 -6.55
CA THR A 131 -1.12 -16.76 -7.63
C THR A 131 -1.35 -15.58 -8.59
N SER A 132 -2.60 -15.17 -8.81
CA SER A 132 -2.89 -13.98 -9.63
C SER A 132 -2.29 -12.71 -9.02
N LEU A 133 -2.48 -12.49 -7.72
CA LEU A 133 -1.89 -11.37 -6.98
C LEU A 133 -0.36 -11.42 -7.04
N GLN A 134 0.25 -12.58 -6.79
CA GLN A 134 1.70 -12.73 -6.88
C GLN A 134 2.24 -12.31 -8.26
N LYS A 135 1.62 -12.82 -9.34
CA LYS A 135 1.99 -12.46 -10.72
C LYS A 135 1.77 -10.98 -11.00
N ALA A 136 0.66 -10.41 -10.54
CA ALA A 136 0.34 -9.00 -10.74
C ALA A 136 1.38 -8.09 -10.09
N PHE A 137 1.82 -8.37 -8.86
CA PHE A 137 2.84 -7.58 -8.16
C PHE A 137 4.17 -7.56 -8.94
N LEU A 138 4.64 -8.72 -9.40
CA LEU A 138 5.87 -8.80 -10.22
C LEU A 138 5.69 -8.11 -11.57
N ARG A 139 4.51 -8.25 -12.18
CA ARG A 139 4.17 -7.61 -13.45
C ARG A 139 4.20 -6.08 -13.37
N MET A 140 3.87 -5.49 -12.21
CA MET A 140 3.97 -4.03 -12.03
C MET A 140 5.40 -3.51 -12.23
N ASP A 141 6.41 -4.20 -11.72
CA ASP A 141 7.82 -3.82 -11.92
C ASP A 141 8.21 -3.89 -13.39
N GLU A 142 7.73 -4.90 -14.11
CA GLU A 142 7.98 -5.06 -15.55
C GLU A 142 7.33 -3.93 -16.35
N MET A 143 6.08 -3.59 -16.04
CA MET A 143 5.32 -2.54 -16.74
C MET A 143 5.95 -1.15 -16.58
N MET A 144 6.69 -0.92 -15.50
CA MET A 144 7.37 0.35 -15.23
C MET A 144 8.70 0.51 -15.97
N ARG A 145 9.16 -0.51 -16.70
CA ARG A 145 10.38 -0.45 -17.52
C ARG A 145 10.08 0.04 -18.94
N GLY A 146 11.13 0.49 -19.62
CA GLY A 146 11.11 0.90 -21.02
C GLY A 146 10.26 2.13 -21.31
N GLN A 147 10.04 2.38 -22.60
CA GLN A 147 9.45 3.61 -23.11
C GLN A 147 8.03 3.86 -22.57
N LYS A 148 7.19 2.82 -22.58
CA LYS A 148 5.79 2.92 -22.13
C LYS A 148 5.69 3.13 -20.62
N GLY A 149 6.47 2.38 -19.84
CA GLY A 149 6.57 2.55 -18.40
C GLY A 149 7.03 3.97 -18.04
N TRP A 150 8.08 4.46 -18.69
CA TRP A 150 8.56 5.83 -18.50
C TRP A 150 7.47 6.87 -18.81
N ARG A 151 6.76 6.73 -19.94
CA ARG A 151 5.69 7.66 -20.34
C ARG A 151 4.57 7.70 -19.30
N GLU A 152 4.08 6.55 -18.85
CA GLU A 152 2.99 6.47 -17.88
C GLU A 152 3.39 7.05 -16.52
N LEU A 153 4.61 6.76 -16.05
CA LEU A 153 5.16 7.36 -14.83
C LEU A 153 5.30 8.88 -14.97
N SER A 154 5.77 9.37 -16.11
CA SER A 154 5.84 10.81 -16.41
C SER A 154 4.46 11.47 -16.45
N ILE A 155 3.46 10.85 -17.05
CA ILE A 155 2.08 11.37 -17.06
C ILE A 155 1.52 11.44 -15.62
N LEU A 156 1.73 10.39 -14.82
CA LEU A 156 1.34 10.39 -13.41
C LEU A 156 2.08 11.47 -12.62
N GLY A 157 3.36 11.70 -12.94
CA GLY A 157 4.21 12.79 -12.46
C GLY A 157 3.73 14.19 -12.85
N ASP A 158 3.31 14.40 -14.09
CA ASP A 158 2.96 15.72 -14.63
C ASP A 158 1.52 16.14 -14.33
N LYS A 159 0.59 15.17 -14.27
CA LYS A 159 -0.74 15.43 -13.70
C LYS A 159 -0.61 16.01 -12.30
N ILE A 160 0.44 15.66 -11.56
CA ILE A 160 0.74 16.28 -10.26
C ILE A 160 1.17 17.72 -10.46
N ASN A 161 2.17 18.02 -11.31
CA ASN A 161 2.69 19.39 -11.47
C ASN A 161 1.60 20.39 -11.92
N LYS A 162 0.69 19.98 -12.80
CA LYS A 162 -0.45 20.81 -13.23
C LYS A 162 -1.52 20.95 -12.13
N PHE A 163 -1.77 19.89 -11.36
CA PHE A 163 -2.74 19.91 -10.27
C PHE A 163 -2.23 20.66 -9.03
N THR A 164 -0.93 20.60 -8.73
CA THR A 164 -0.29 21.41 -7.67
C THR A 164 -0.34 22.91 -7.95
N GLY A 165 -0.54 23.33 -9.21
CA GLY A 165 -0.82 24.72 -9.58
C GLY A 165 -2.29 25.15 -9.44
N MET A 166 -3.21 24.20 -9.24
CA MET A 166 -4.66 24.44 -9.07
C MET A 166 -5.20 23.51 -7.96
N ILE A 167 -4.92 23.85 -6.70
CA ILE A 167 -5.49 23.28 -5.45
C ILE A 167 -5.28 21.75 -5.27
N GLU A 168 -4.42 21.36 -4.32
CA GLU A 168 -4.13 19.98 -3.88
C GLU A 168 -5.35 19.25 -3.22
N GLY A 169 -6.45 19.03 -3.94
CA GLY A 169 -7.69 18.44 -3.37
C GLY A 169 -8.27 17.18 -4.03
N LEU A 170 -7.65 16.62 -5.08
CA LEU A 170 -8.20 15.49 -5.85
C LEU A 170 -7.21 14.33 -5.81
N ILE A 171 -7.18 13.63 -4.67
CA ILE A 171 -6.58 12.30 -4.60
C ILE A 171 -7.42 11.40 -5.51
N TRP A 172 -6.70 10.71 -6.40
CA TRP A 172 -7.25 10.04 -7.58
C TRP A 172 -7.96 8.74 -7.20
N SER A 173 -9.29 8.75 -7.20
CA SER A 173 -10.14 7.55 -7.20
C SER A 173 -10.61 7.29 -8.64
N PRO A 174 -10.25 6.16 -9.28
CA PRO A 174 -10.72 5.88 -10.64
C PRO A 174 -12.19 5.44 -10.57
N ARG A 175 -13.12 6.29 -11.02
CA ARG A 175 -14.47 5.82 -11.37
C ARG A 175 -14.40 4.97 -12.63
N SER A 176 -14.80 3.70 -12.52
CA SER A 176 -14.86 2.73 -13.60
C SER A 176 -15.70 3.21 -14.78
N SER A 177 -15.11 3.17 -15.98
CA SER A 177 -15.79 2.85 -17.24
C SER A 177 -14.74 2.56 -18.31
N ASP A 178 -14.61 1.28 -18.68
CA ASP A 178 -14.74 0.80 -20.06
C ASP A 178 -14.20 -0.64 -20.15
N GLY A 179 -15.13 -1.57 -20.19
CA GLY A 179 -14.86 -2.98 -20.49
C GLY A 179 -14.49 -3.12 -21.96
N ASN A 180 -13.22 -3.41 -22.23
CA ASN A 180 -12.83 -3.99 -23.49
C ASN A 180 -11.70 -5.00 -23.24
N CYS A 181 -11.96 -6.28 -23.55
CA CYS A 181 -10.95 -7.34 -23.54
C CYS A 181 -9.89 -7.00 -24.60
N GLN A 182 -8.82 -6.32 -24.20
CA GLN A 182 -7.66 -6.11 -25.06
C GLN A 182 -6.51 -7.00 -24.62
N VAL A 183 -5.91 -7.63 -25.62
CA VAL A 183 -4.55 -8.20 -25.64
C VAL A 183 -3.63 -7.36 -24.76
N ASP A 184 -2.70 -7.98 -24.02
CA ASP A 184 -1.76 -7.26 -23.14
C ASP A 184 -0.98 -6.19 -23.92
N ASP A 185 -1.54 -4.99 -23.97
CA ASP A 185 -1.08 -3.84 -24.75
C ASP A 185 0.22 -3.25 -24.16
N TRP A 186 0.80 -3.85 -23.12
CA TRP A 186 2.12 -3.46 -22.58
C TRP A 186 3.29 -4.05 -23.39
N GLY A 187 3.13 -4.12 -24.71
CA GLY A 187 4.15 -4.59 -25.64
C GLY A 187 5.40 -3.69 -25.67
N LEU A 188 6.47 -4.21 -26.26
CA LEU A 188 7.72 -3.49 -26.44
C LEU A 188 7.49 -2.27 -27.36
N GLU A 189 7.62 -1.05 -26.82
CA GLU A 189 7.56 0.18 -27.58
C GLU A 189 8.97 0.75 -27.75
N GLU A 190 9.40 0.98 -29.00
CA GLU A 190 10.66 1.67 -29.29
C GLU A 190 10.50 3.18 -29.11
N GLY A 191 11.49 3.82 -28.50
CA GLY A 191 11.53 5.25 -28.26
C GLY A 191 12.76 5.70 -27.46
N PRO A 192 12.88 7.01 -27.19
CA PRO A 192 14.06 7.59 -26.52
C PRO A 192 14.36 7.04 -25.12
N HIS A 193 13.40 6.38 -24.48
CA HIS A 193 13.48 5.80 -23.14
C HIS A 193 13.26 4.28 -23.15
N SER A 194 13.48 3.60 -24.27
CA SER A 194 13.38 2.13 -24.33
C SER A 194 14.36 1.40 -23.41
N ASP A 195 15.47 2.03 -23.02
CA ASP A 195 16.46 1.53 -22.07
C ASP A 195 16.17 1.92 -20.61
N PHE A 196 15.04 2.57 -20.33
CA PHE A 196 14.65 2.96 -18.99
C PHE A 196 14.51 1.74 -18.08
N ALA A 197 15.43 1.61 -17.12
CA ALA A 197 15.49 0.47 -16.18
C ALA A 197 14.33 0.44 -15.16
N GLY A 198 13.53 1.52 -15.12
CA GLY A 198 12.41 1.76 -14.21
C GLY A 198 12.74 2.78 -13.11
N PRO A 199 11.77 3.10 -12.23
CA PRO A 199 11.89 4.19 -11.26
C PRO A 199 12.85 3.86 -10.12
N THR A 200 13.49 4.88 -9.57
CA THR A 200 14.28 4.81 -8.32
C THR A 200 13.43 5.02 -7.06
N SER A 201 12.20 5.52 -7.21
CA SER A 201 11.19 5.51 -6.16
C SER A 201 10.47 4.17 -6.10
N GLY A 202 9.77 3.95 -5.00
CA GLY A 202 9.01 2.72 -4.79
C GLY A 202 7.73 2.95 -4.02
N SER A 203 7.02 1.84 -3.79
CA SER A 203 5.84 1.80 -2.95
C SER A 203 5.71 0.45 -2.27
N THR A 204 5.31 0.46 -1.01
CA THR A 204 4.70 -0.73 -0.42
C THR A 204 3.35 -1.00 -1.10
N ALA A 205 2.87 -2.23 -0.97
CA ALA A 205 1.53 -2.60 -1.42
C ALA A 205 0.96 -3.64 -0.46
N CYS A 206 -0.14 -3.28 0.21
CA CYS A 206 -0.96 -4.19 1.01
C CYS A 206 -2.35 -4.23 0.39
N VAL A 207 -2.77 -5.41 -0.06
CA VAL A 207 -3.96 -5.63 -0.88
C VAL A 207 -4.82 -6.70 -0.25
N ALA A 208 -6.13 -6.46 -0.21
CA ALA A 208 -7.15 -7.41 0.18
C ALA A 208 -8.13 -7.61 -0.97
N VAL A 209 -8.32 -8.86 -1.37
CA VAL A 209 -9.29 -9.26 -2.38
C VAL A 209 -10.31 -10.16 -1.70
N ILE A 210 -11.59 -9.78 -1.79
CA ILE A 210 -12.69 -10.62 -1.33
C ILE A 210 -13.37 -11.18 -2.56
N ARG A 211 -13.44 -12.51 -2.68
CA ARG A 211 -14.22 -13.18 -3.72
C ARG A 211 -15.12 -14.21 -3.07
N ASN A 212 -16.44 -14.03 -3.21
CA ASN A 212 -17.42 -14.80 -2.46
C ASN A 212 -17.13 -14.71 -0.94
N ASN A 213 -16.83 -15.84 -0.30
CA ASN A 213 -16.53 -15.93 1.13
C ASN A 213 -15.02 -16.05 1.45
N GLN A 214 -14.17 -15.83 0.46
CA GLN A 214 -12.72 -15.94 0.62
C GLN A 214 -12.08 -14.55 0.62
N LEU A 215 -11.28 -14.28 1.65
CA LEU A 215 -10.41 -13.12 1.76
C LEU A 215 -8.97 -13.53 1.45
N VAL A 216 -8.38 -12.93 0.42
CA VAL A 216 -6.97 -13.12 0.05
C VAL A 216 -6.22 -11.83 0.27
N VAL A 217 -5.20 -11.87 1.12
CA VAL A 217 -4.35 -10.73 1.46
C VAL A 217 -2.97 -10.95 0.83
N ALA A 218 -2.51 -9.95 0.08
CA ALA A 218 -1.16 -9.88 -0.48
C ALA A 218 -0.41 -8.68 0.11
N ASN A 219 0.77 -8.90 0.69
CA ASN A 219 1.57 -7.82 1.25
C ASN A 219 3.03 -7.84 0.75
N ALA A 220 3.51 -6.68 0.30
CA ALA A 220 4.91 -6.41 0.01
C ALA A 220 5.30 -5.04 0.59
N GLY A 221 6.04 -5.04 1.70
CA GLY A 221 6.41 -3.85 2.46
C GLY A 221 5.93 -3.91 3.91
N ASP A 222 5.81 -2.74 4.56
CA ASP A 222 5.45 -2.57 5.98
C ASP A 222 4.11 -1.86 6.20
N SER A 223 3.30 -1.72 5.15
CA SER A 223 1.85 -1.63 5.31
C SER A 223 1.30 -2.96 5.86
N ARG A 224 0.11 -2.92 6.47
CA ARG A 224 -0.45 -4.07 7.18
C ARG A 224 -1.97 -4.20 7.00
N CYS A 225 -2.41 -5.46 6.97
CA CYS A 225 -3.80 -5.88 7.01
C CYS A 225 -4.08 -6.64 8.32
N VAL A 226 -5.16 -6.27 9.00
CA VAL A 226 -5.62 -6.85 10.27
C VAL A 226 -7.11 -7.12 10.16
N ILE A 227 -7.58 -8.26 10.67
CA ILE A 227 -9.00 -8.58 10.78
C ILE A 227 -9.44 -8.55 12.25
N SER A 228 -10.62 -7.98 12.52
CA SER A 228 -11.31 -8.13 13.80
C SER A 228 -12.23 -9.35 13.72
N ARG A 229 -12.03 -10.30 14.63
CA ARG A 229 -12.87 -11.50 14.76
C ARG A 229 -13.19 -11.71 16.24
N LYS A 230 -14.48 -11.75 16.59
CA LYS A 230 -14.97 -11.83 17.98
C LYS A 230 -14.38 -10.74 18.91
N GLY A 231 -14.22 -9.51 18.41
CA GLY A 231 -13.61 -8.41 19.15
C GLY A 231 -12.10 -8.55 19.39
N GLN A 232 -11.43 -9.48 18.70
CA GLN A 232 -9.97 -9.65 18.76
C GLN A 232 -9.31 -9.34 17.41
N ALA A 233 -8.14 -8.71 17.45
CA ALA A 233 -7.38 -8.36 16.26
C ALA A 233 -6.41 -9.48 15.86
N TYR A 234 -6.51 -9.95 14.62
CA TYR A 234 -5.60 -10.94 14.04
C TYR A 234 -4.86 -10.36 12.83
N ASN A 235 -3.53 -10.45 12.85
CA ASN A 235 -2.71 -10.01 11.71
C ASN A 235 -2.94 -10.94 10.51
N LEU A 236 -3.36 -10.38 9.38
CA LEU A 236 -3.47 -11.12 8.11
C LEU A 236 -2.23 -10.99 7.23
N SER A 237 -1.36 -10.03 7.53
CA SER A 237 -0.08 -9.83 6.86
C SER A 237 1.07 -9.64 7.86
N ARG A 238 2.30 -9.85 7.38
CA ARG A 238 3.53 -9.55 8.11
C ARG A 238 4.27 -8.39 7.46
N ASP A 239 4.80 -7.47 8.27
CA ASP A 239 5.62 -6.36 7.79
C ASP A 239 7.00 -6.85 7.34
N HIS A 240 7.47 -6.38 6.20
CA HIS A 240 8.74 -6.78 5.61
C HIS A 240 9.87 -5.81 5.95
N LYS A 241 10.53 -6.06 7.09
CA LYS A 241 11.69 -5.27 7.54
C LYS A 241 13.02 -5.94 7.17
N PRO A 242 14.06 -5.15 6.84
CA PRO A 242 15.37 -5.72 6.47
C PRO A 242 15.96 -6.67 7.51
N ASP A 243 15.72 -6.41 8.80
CA ASP A 243 16.30 -7.19 9.89
C ASP A 243 15.64 -8.57 10.10
N LEU A 244 14.50 -8.85 9.45
CA LEU A 244 13.87 -10.18 9.49
C LEU A 244 14.77 -11.21 8.83
N GLU A 245 14.92 -12.38 9.47
CA GLU A 245 15.88 -13.41 9.02
C GLU A 245 15.71 -13.83 7.56
N ILE A 246 14.46 -14.05 7.13
CA ILE A 246 14.15 -14.43 5.74
C ILE A 246 14.51 -13.33 4.73
N GLU A 247 14.28 -12.07 5.09
CA GLU A 247 14.58 -10.92 4.24
C GLU A 247 16.08 -10.66 4.19
N LYS A 248 16.74 -10.70 5.35
CA LYS A 248 18.19 -10.56 5.51
C LYS A 248 18.95 -11.63 4.72
N ASP A 249 18.52 -12.88 4.80
CA ASP A 249 19.11 -13.98 4.04
C ASP A 249 19.00 -13.73 2.54
N ARG A 250 17.82 -13.32 2.04
CA ARG A 250 17.65 -12.94 0.62
C ARG A 250 18.56 -11.78 0.22
N ILE A 251 18.58 -10.70 1.00
CA ILE A 251 19.39 -9.50 0.73
C ILE A 251 20.88 -9.87 0.60
N LEU A 252 21.41 -10.65 1.55
CA LEU A 252 22.81 -11.06 1.55
C LEU A 252 23.14 -12.00 0.37
N LYS A 253 22.27 -12.98 0.09
CA LYS A 253 22.42 -13.89 -1.06
C LYS A 253 22.36 -13.15 -2.40
N ALA A 254 21.62 -12.05 -2.46
CA ALA A 254 21.53 -11.20 -3.63
C ALA A 254 22.73 -10.25 -3.81
N GLY A 255 23.69 -10.25 -2.88
CA GLY A 255 24.87 -9.38 -2.90
C GLY A 255 24.67 -8.01 -2.25
N GLY A 256 23.53 -7.80 -1.60
CA GLY A 256 23.27 -6.61 -0.79
C GLY A 256 23.82 -6.73 0.63
N PHE A 257 23.69 -5.66 1.40
CA PHE A 257 24.05 -5.62 2.82
C PHE A 257 23.04 -4.83 3.62
N ILE A 258 23.07 -4.97 4.95
CA ILE A 258 22.23 -4.18 5.86
C ILE A 258 23.14 -3.33 6.74
N HIS A 259 22.90 -2.03 6.75
CA HIS A 259 23.61 -1.09 7.59
C HIS A 259 22.61 -0.20 8.32
N ALA A 260 22.67 -0.17 9.65
CA ALA A 260 21.75 0.60 10.49
C ALA A 260 20.25 0.35 10.18
N GLY A 261 19.85 -0.91 10.00
CA GLY A 261 18.48 -1.32 9.67
C GLY A 261 18.03 -0.96 8.25
N ARG A 262 18.96 -0.59 7.36
CA ARG A 262 18.68 -0.20 5.98
C ARG A 262 19.41 -1.07 4.96
N VAL A 263 18.70 -1.50 3.93
CA VAL A 263 19.21 -2.19 2.75
C VAL A 263 20.17 -1.28 2.01
N ASN A 264 21.40 -1.76 1.82
CA ASN A 264 22.55 -1.03 1.29
C ASN A 264 22.77 0.35 1.96
N GLY A 265 22.35 0.50 3.22
CA GLY A 265 22.40 1.78 3.94
C GLY A 265 21.38 2.85 3.51
N SER A 266 20.54 2.55 2.51
CA SER A 266 19.59 3.52 1.92
C SER A 266 18.14 3.25 2.36
N LEU A 267 17.59 2.07 2.03
CA LEU A 267 16.16 1.80 2.13
C LEU A 267 15.82 1.04 3.42
N ASN A 268 14.81 1.49 4.17
CA ASN A 268 14.35 0.84 5.42
C ASN A 268 13.24 -0.22 5.19
N LEU A 269 13.08 -0.67 3.95
CA LEU A 269 12.10 -1.66 3.50
C LEU A 269 12.83 -2.82 2.83
N ALA A 270 12.32 -4.04 3.01
CA ALA A 270 12.87 -5.22 2.33
C ALA A 270 12.09 -5.57 1.06
N ARG A 271 10.81 -5.21 0.97
CA ARG A 271 9.96 -5.48 -0.18
C ARG A 271 9.20 -4.24 -0.59
N ALA A 272 9.06 -4.04 -1.90
CA ALA A 272 8.37 -2.91 -2.51
C ALA A 272 8.18 -3.16 -4.01
N ILE A 273 7.17 -2.54 -4.60
CA ILE A 273 7.02 -2.36 -6.06
C ILE A 273 7.82 -1.09 -6.44
N GLY A 274 8.52 -1.09 -7.57
CA GLY A 274 9.48 -0.03 -7.95
C GLY A 274 10.89 -0.30 -7.42
N ASP A 275 11.61 0.72 -6.95
CA ASP A 275 12.97 0.57 -6.39
C ASP A 275 13.93 -0.19 -7.31
N MET A 276 13.88 0.14 -8.60
CA MET A 276 14.46 -0.72 -9.64
C MET A 276 15.98 -0.80 -9.54
N GLU A 277 16.65 0.17 -8.92
CA GLU A 277 18.08 0.11 -8.64
C GLU A 277 18.50 -1.11 -7.80
N PHE A 278 17.61 -1.64 -6.96
CA PHE A 278 17.85 -2.84 -6.15
C PHE A 278 17.49 -4.16 -6.85
N LYS A 279 17.00 -4.09 -8.09
CA LYS A 279 16.41 -5.20 -8.86
C LYS A 279 17.13 -5.47 -10.19
N GLN A 280 18.43 -5.19 -10.24
CA GLN A 280 19.24 -5.25 -11.46
C GLN A 280 20.08 -6.53 -11.62
N ASN A 281 19.99 -7.48 -10.66
CA ASN A 281 20.78 -8.69 -10.75
C ASN A 281 20.19 -9.65 -11.81
N LYS A 282 20.82 -9.70 -12.98
CA LYS A 282 20.38 -10.51 -14.14
C LYS A 282 20.45 -12.02 -13.92
N PHE A 283 21.17 -12.49 -12.90
CA PHE A 283 21.34 -13.91 -12.60
C PHE A 283 20.34 -14.41 -11.55
N LEU A 284 19.56 -13.52 -10.96
CA LEU A 284 18.55 -13.86 -9.97
C LEU A 284 17.16 -13.60 -10.55
N PRO A 285 16.17 -14.46 -10.23
CA PRO A 285 14.79 -14.18 -10.58
C PRO A 285 14.26 -13.00 -9.74
N ALA A 286 13.09 -12.46 -10.13
CA ALA A 286 12.54 -11.23 -9.55
C ALA A 286 12.27 -11.34 -8.03
N GLU A 287 11.93 -12.54 -7.55
CA GLU A 287 11.62 -12.82 -6.14
C GLU A 287 12.89 -12.85 -5.26
N LYS A 288 14.07 -12.99 -5.88
CA LYS A 288 15.35 -13.15 -5.19
C LYS A 288 16.27 -11.93 -5.31
N GLN A 289 15.75 -10.81 -5.79
CA GLN A 289 16.46 -9.53 -5.82
C GLN A 289 16.71 -8.99 -4.39
N ILE A 290 17.57 -7.97 -4.27
CA ILE A 290 17.89 -7.35 -2.96
C ILE A 290 16.60 -6.81 -2.31
N VAL A 291 15.84 -6.01 -3.06
CA VAL A 291 14.45 -5.65 -2.77
C VAL A 291 13.59 -6.39 -3.77
N THR A 292 12.45 -6.95 -3.34
CA THR A 292 11.54 -7.67 -4.25
C THR A 292 10.11 -7.14 -4.16
N ALA A 293 9.39 -7.18 -5.28
CA ALA A 293 7.95 -6.95 -5.32
C ALA A 293 7.14 -8.21 -4.95
N ASN A 294 7.79 -9.37 -4.77
CA ASN A 294 7.10 -10.62 -4.46
C ASN A 294 6.34 -10.52 -3.13
N PRO A 295 4.99 -10.60 -3.12
CA PRO A 295 4.22 -10.49 -1.90
C PRO A 295 4.21 -11.79 -1.10
N ASP A 296 4.02 -11.68 0.21
CA ASP A 296 3.47 -12.78 0.98
C ASP A 296 1.94 -12.85 0.74
N ILE A 297 1.42 -14.05 0.53
CA ILE A 297 0.00 -14.31 0.30
C ILE A 297 -0.59 -15.06 1.50
N ASN A 298 -1.71 -14.58 2.03
CA ASN A 298 -2.48 -15.25 3.06
C ASN A 298 -3.95 -15.34 2.62
N THR A 299 -4.55 -16.52 2.78
CA THR A 299 -5.94 -16.78 2.38
C THR A 299 -6.73 -17.24 3.59
N VAL A 300 -7.86 -16.59 3.84
CA VAL A 300 -8.75 -16.86 4.97
C VAL A 300 -10.18 -17.02 4.45
N GLU A 301 -10.90 -18.01 4.96
CA GLU A 301 -12.34 -18.08 4.79
C GLU A 301 -13.02 -17.19 5.83
N LEU A 302 -13.88 -16.28 5.34
CA LEU A 302 -14.66 -15.40 6.20
C LEU A 302 -15.74 -16.21 6.92
N CYS A 303 -16.09 -15.80 8.13
CA CYS A 303 -17.20 -16.37 8.89
C CYS A 303 -18.01 -15.28 9.59
N ASP A 304 -19.16 -15.64 10.15
CA ASP A 304 -20.08 -14.72 10.85
C ASP A 304 -19.48 -14.03 12.08
N GLU A 305 -18.28 -14.44 12.49
CA GLU A 305 -17.55 -13.86 13.62
C GLU A 305 -16.56 -12.76 13.20
N ASP A 306 -16.33 -12.61 11.88
CA ASP A 306 -15.52 -11.53 11.32
C ASP A 306 -16.34 -10.23 11.30
N GLU A 307 -15.78 -9.17 11.90
CA GLU A 307 -16.49 -7.91 12.08
C GLU A 307 -16.07 -6.87 11.04
N PHE A 308 -14.76 -6.74 10.83
CA PHE A 308 -14.18 -5.84 9.83
C PHE A 308 -12.71 -6.14 9.59
N VAL A 309 -12.19 -5.66 8.46
CA VAL A 309 -10.78 -5.71 8.07
C VAL A 309 -10.27 -4.29 7.96
N VAL A 310 -9.05 -4.05 8.45
CA VAL A 310 -8.32 -2.79 8.34
C VAL A 310 -7.06 -2.99 7.53
N LEU A 311 -6.91 -2.22 6.47
CA LEU A 311 -5.64 -2.02 5.76
C LEU A 311 -5.13 -0.63 6.07
N ALA A 312 -3.87 -0.50 6.44
CA ALA A 312 -3.25 0.82 6.58
C ALA A 312 -1.76 0.79 6.30
N CYS A 313 -1.22 1.96 5.99
CA CYS A 313 0.21 2.21 5.92
C CYS A 313 0.88 2.27 7.31
N ASP A 314 2.20 2.32 7.32
CA ASP A 314 3.01 2.34 8.52
C ASP A 314 2.70 3.54 9.44
N GLY A 315 2.23 4.65 8.88
CA GLY A 315 1.93 5.88 9.62
C GLY A 315 0.80 5.75 10.63
N ILE A 316 -0.10 4.76 10.44
CA ILE A 316 -1.13 4.38 11.40
C ILE A 316 -0.55 3.41 12.43
N TRP A 317 0.13 2.35 11.97
CA TRP A 317 0.63 1.27 12.84
C TRP A 317 1.77 1.70 13.77
N TYR A 318 2.58 2.70 13.41
CA TYR A 318 3.62 3.24 14.28
C TYR A 318 3.10 4.29 15.27
N SER A 319 1.92 4.88 15.03
CA SER A 319 1.33 5.84 15.96
C SER A 319 0.74 5.17 17.20
N SER A 320 0.42 3.87 17.13
CA SER A 320 -0.10 3.09 18.27
C SER A 320 0.99 2.58 19.22
N TYR A 321 2.28 2.56 18.82
CA TYR A 321 3.40 2.16 19.69
C TYR A 321 3.93 3.27 20.62
N ALA A 322 3.24 4.41 20.72
CA ALA A 322 3.65 5.47 21.66
C ALA A 322 3.25 5.19 23.13
N SER A 323 2.53 4.11 23.42
CA SER A 323 2.11 3.75 24.78
C SER A 323 2.84 2.57 25.45
N THR A 324 3.57 1.69 24.76
CA THR A 324 4.26 0.56 25.45
C THR A 324 5.60 0.14 24.84
N SER A 325 6.50 -0.26 25.74
CA SER A 325 7.93 -0.59 25.53
C SER A 325 8.15 -1.95 24.82
N PRO A 326 9.39 -2.32 24.44
CA PRO A 326 9.65 -3.21 23.32
C PRO A 326 9.50 -4.68 23.69
N PHE A 327 8.47 -5.34 23.19
CA PHE A 327 8.48 -6.75 22.81
C PHE A 327 7.37 -6.96 21.79
N ASP A 328 7.68 -7.69 20.71
CA ASP A 328 6.71 -8.13 19.71
C ASP A 328 5.69 -9.08 20.35
N SER A 329 4.62 -8.52 20.90
CA SER A 329 3.37 -9.23 21.23
C SER A 329 2.36 -8.24 21.82
N GLU A 330 1.11 -8.35 21.39
CA GLU A 330 -0.10 -7.67 21.91
C GLU A 330 -0.49 -6.36 21.18
N CYS A 331 -1.24 -6.53 20.09
CA CYS A 331 -2.15 -5.52 19.53
C CYS A 331 -3.48 -5.55 20.30
N ASP A 332 -3.50 -5.20 21.59
CA ASP A 332 -4.74 -5.29 22.39
C ASP A 332 -5.46 -3.95 22.62
N ASP A 333 -4.87 -2.79 22.32
CA ASP A 333 -5.47 -1.49 22.71
C ASP A 333 -5.71 -0.52 21.55
N VAL A 334 -6.39 -0.94 20.47
CA VAL A 334 -6.79 -0.01 19.39
C VAL A 334 -8.31 0.16 19.26
N PHE A 335 -9.14 -0.81 19.67
CA PHE A 335 -10.59 -0.76 19.41
C PHE A 335 -11.49 -1.30 20.54
N GLY A 336 -11.01 -1.29 21.79
CA GLY A 336 -11.84 -1.55 22.98
C GLY A 336 -12.73 -0.37 23.37
#